data_AF-X1I2G5-F1
#
_entry.id   AF-X1I2G5-F1
#
_cell.length_a   1.000
_cell.length_b   1.000
_cell.length_c   1.000
_cell.angle_alpha   90.00
_cell.angle_beta   90.00
_cell.angle_gamma   90.00
#
_symmetry.space_group_name_H-M   'P 1'
#
loop_
_entity.id
_entity.type
_entity.pdbx_description
1 polymer ?
#
loop_
_entity_poly.entity_id
_entity_poly.type
_entity_poly.pdbx_seq_one_letter_code
_entity_poly.pdbx_strand_id
1 'polypeptide(L)'
;MKPREIKPGIYWVGAIDWDRRLFDSLIPLPDGTSYNSYLIRGSEKTALIDTVDPTMQDVLINNLSELGVKSIDYVVANHAEQDHSGAIPQVLEKYPEAKVVVTPKCKGMLIDLLMIPEERFITVNDKETISLGDRTLEFIHAPWVHWPETMLTYLREDKIL
;
A
#
# COMPACT_ATOMS: atom_id res chain seq x y z
N MET A 1 -12.49 -6.84 10.84
CA MET A 1 -12.83 -5.46 11.28
C MET A 1 -13.51 -4.78 10.11
N LYS A 2 -14.32 -3.73 10.29
CA LYS A 2 -14.95 -3.07 9.12
C LYS A 2 -14.01 -2.00 8.54
N PRO A 3 -13.93 -1.87 7.20
CA PRO A 3 -13.27 -0.75 6.55
C PRO A 3 -13.91 0.57 6.98
N ARG A 4 -13.13 1.65 7.03
CA ARG A 4 -13.58 2.96 7.54
C ARG A 4 -13.37 4.05 6.50
N GLU A 5 -14.40 4.81 6.19
CA GLU A 5 -14.25 6.00 5.35
C GLU A 5 -13.54 7.11 6.14
N ILE A 6 -12.44 7.60 5.60
CA ILE A 6 -11.65 8.71 6.17
C ILE A 6 -12.13 10.04 5.57
N LYS A 7 -12.37 10.03 4.26
CA LYS A 7 -12.98 11.10 3.47
C LYS A 7 -13.78 10.47 2.32
N PRO A 8 -14.71 11.19 1.67
CA PRO A 8 -15.48 10.65 0.55
C PRO A 8 -14.59 9.97 -0.51
N GLY A 9 -14.76 8.65 -0.68
CA GLY A 9 -13.97 7.86 -1.65
C GLY A 9 -12.56 7.46 -1.19
N ILE A 10 -12.21 7.70 0.08
CA ILE A 10 -10.93 7.34 0.69
C ILE A 10 -11.19 6.52 1.95
N TYR A 11 -10.71 5.28 1.96
CA TYR A 11 -11.02 4.31 3.00
C TYR A 11 -9.76 3.75 3.62
N TRP A 12 -9.72 3.66 4.95
CA TRP A 12 -8.81 2.76 5.63
C TRP A 12 -9.31 1.32 5.48
N VAL A 13 -8.44 0.46 4.99
CA VAL A 13 -8.71 -0.96 4.71
C VAL A 13 -7.68 -1.90 5.33
N GLY A 14 -6.81 -1.36 6.19
CA GLY A 14 -5.76 -2.11 6.88
C GLY A 14 -6.26 -3.10 7.94
N ALA A 15 -5.34 -3.52 8.81
CA ALA A 15 -5.59 -4.47 9.88
C ALA A 15 -5.11 -3.94 11.23
N ILE A 16 -5.75 -4.39 12.31
CA ILE A 16 -5.23 -4.23 13.66
C ILE A 16 -4.83 -5.62 14.15
N ASP A 17 -3.57 -5.73 14.58
CA ASP A 17 -3.00 -6.92 15.17
C ASP A 17 -2.87 -6.74 16.67
N TRP A 18 -3.92 -7.16 17.38
CA TRP A 18 -3.96 -7.15 18.84
C TRP A 18 -3.05 -8.20 19.47
N ASP A 19 -2.57 -9.18 18.70
CA ASP A 19 -1.80 -10.32 19.18
C ASP A 19 -0.30 -10.17 18.92
N ARG A 20 0.12 -9.22 18.07
CA ARG A 20 1.53 -8.85 17.91
C ARG A 20 2.13 -8.41 19.25
N ARG A 21 3.25 -9.03 19.64
CA ARG A 21 3.98 -8.68 20.88
C ARG A 21 5.37 -8.10 20.64
N LEU A 22 5.90 -8.22 19.43
CA LEU A 22 7.22 -7.71 19.07
C LEU A 22 7.15 -7.06 17.68
N PHE A 23 7.68 -5.84 17.58
CA PHE A 23 8.00 -5.19 16.31
C PHE A 23 9.47 -5.47 15.98
N ASP A 24 9.71 -5.88 14.73
CA ASP A 24 11.02 -6.29 14.21
C ASP A 24 11.81 -7.23 15.16
N SER A 25 11.09 -8.17 15.80
CA SER A 25 11.60 -9.12 16.79
C SER A 25 12.34 -8.51 18.00
N LEU A 26 12.29 -7.19 18.17
CA LEU A 26 13.12 -6.46 19.13
C LEU A 26 12.32 -5.55 20.06
N ILE A 27 11.36 -4.80 19.52
CA ILE A 27 10.65 -3.76 20.25
C ILE A 27 9.33 -4.32 20.81
N PRO A 28 9.11 -4.32 22.13
CA PRO A 28 7.86 -4.80 22.71
C PRO A 28 6.63 -3.99 22.27
N LEU A 29 5.55 -4.70 21.96
CA LEU A 29 4.24 -4.16 21.60
C LEU A 29 3.17 -4.67 22.60
N PRO A 30 3.09 -4.08 23.81
CA PRO A 30 2.14 -4.54 24.82
C PRO A 30 0.67 -4.36 24.39
N ASP A 31 0.40 -3.36 23.56
CA ASP A 31 -0.95 -3.01 23.09
C ASP A 31 -1.23 -3.48 21.65
N GLY A 32 -0.35 -4.31 21.07
CA GLY A 32 -0.43 -4.70 19.67
C GLY A 32 0.05 -3.61 18.70
N THR A 33 -0.35 -3.73 17.44
CA THR A 33 -0.04 -2.76 16.38
C THR A 33 -1.14 -2.71 15.32
N SER A 34 -0.99 -1.83 14.33
CA SER A 34 -1.84 -1.78 13.14
C SER A 34 -0.99 -1.74 11.88
N TYR A 35 -1.44 -2.43 10.84
CA TYR A 35 -0.91 -2.32 9.49
C TYR A 35 -1.88 -1.49 8.66
N ASN A 36 -1.50 -0.25 8.32
CA ASN A 36 -2.41 0.72 7.73
C ASN A 36 -2.29 0.73 6.22
N SER A 37 -3.35 0.34 5.54
CA SER A 37 -3.49 0.47 4.08
C SER A 37 -4.70 1.33 3.74
N TYR A 38 -4.61 2.07 2.64
CA TYR A 38 -5.66 3.02 2.25
C TYR A 38 -6.11 2.80 0.80
N LEU A 39 -7.42 2.67 0.60
CA LEU A 39 -8.02 2.62 -0.72
C LEU A 39 -8.47 4.02 -1.14
N ILE A 40 -7.99 4.50 -2.28
CA ILE A 40 -8.33 5.79 -2.88
C ILE A 40 -9.05 5.53 -4.21
N ARG A 41 -10.32 5.95 -4.30
CA ARG A 41 -11.11 5.88 -5.54
C ARG A 41 -11.05 7.23 -6.25
N GLY A 42 -10.38 7.31 -7.39
CA GLY A 42 -10.57 8.42 -8.31
C GLY A 42 -11.76 8.19 -9.24
N SER A 43 -12.07 9.21 -10.04
CA SER A 43 -13.13 9.14 -11.06
C SER A 43 -12.82 8.16 -12.19
N GLU A 44 -11.54 7.87 -12.45
CA GLU A 44 -11.10 6.97 -13.53
C GLU A 44 -10.37 5.73 -13.01
N LYS A 45 -9.58 5.87 -11.95
CA LYS A 45 -8.71 4.78 -11.44
C LYS A 45 -8.78 4.65 -9.93
N THR A 46 -8.51 3.46 -9.43
CA THR A 46 -8.45 3.13 -8.01
C THR A 46 -7.03 2.75 -7.60
N ALA A 47 -6.54 3.33 -6.52
CA ALA A 47 -5.24 3.02 -5.94
C ALA A 47 -5.39 2.44 -4.53
N LEU A 48 -4.56 1.45 -4.21
CA LEU A 48 -4.33 0.95 -2.85
C LEU A 48 -2.95 1.43 -2.41
N ILE A 49 -2.89 2.18 -1.31
CA ILE A 49 -1.65 2.68 -0.69
C ILE A 49 -1.23 1.70 0.39
N ASP A 50 -0.06 1.12 0.21
CA ASP A 50 0.53 0.04 0.97
C ASP A 50 -0.40 -1.18 1.11
N THR A 51 0.10 -2.22 1.74
CA THR A 51 -0.66 -3.42 2.11
C THR A 51 -0.48 -3.69 3.60
N VAL A 52 -0.45 -4.96 4.01
CA VAL A 52 -0.34 -5.36 5.40
C VAL A 52 0.69 -6.47 5.52
N ASP A 53 1.11 -6.76 6.76
CA ASP A 53 1.87 -7.97 7.10
C ASP A 53 1.16 -9.22 6.51
N PRO A 54 1.90 -10.20 5.94
CA PRO A 54 1.30 -11.39 5.33
C PRO A 54 0.34 -12.14 6.25
N THR A 55 0.57 -12.12 7.56
CA THR A 55 -0.32 -12.75 8.56
C THR A 55 -1.71 -12.10 8.62
N MET A 56 -1.84 -10.87 8.12
CA MET A 56 -3.07 -10.07 8.09
C MET A 56 -3.67 -9.92 6.69
N GLN A 57 -3.13 -10.60 5.68
CA GLN A 57 -3.59 -10.51 4.28
C GLN A 57 -5.11 -10.74 4.13
N ASP A 58 -5.67 -11.70 4.86
CA ASP A 58 -7.08 -12.06 4.74
C ASP A 58 -7.97 -10.94 5.26
N VAL A 59 -7.52 -10.18 6.27
CA VAL A 59 -8.22 -9.00 6.78
C VAL A 59 -8.30 -7.93 5.69
N LEU A 60 -7.18 -7.62 5.05
CA LEU A 60 -7.13 -6.64 3.95
C LEU A 60 -8.03 -7.07 2.79
N ILE A 61 -7.92 -8.33 2.34
CA ILE A 61 -8.72 -8.85 1.23
C ILE A 61 -10.21 -8.83 1.53
N ASN A 62 -10.60 -9.16 2.77
CA ASN A 62 -11.99 -9.10 3.22
C ASN A 62 -12.49 -7.66 3.27
N ASN A 63 -11.70 -6.70 3.79
CA ASN A 63 -12.07 -5.28 3.79
C ASN A 63 -12.31 -4.74 2.37
N LEU A 64 -11.45 -5.09 1.42
CA LEU A 64 -11.62 -4.74 0.01
C LEU A 64 -12.88 -5.37 -0.59
N SER A 65 -13.19 -6.63 -0.25
CA SER A 65 -14.44 -7.30 -0.65
C SER A 65 -15.68 -6.62 -0.06
N GLU A 66 -15.67 -6.26 1.23
CA GLU A 66 -16.80 -5.61 1.91
C GLU A 66 -17.12 -4.24 1.30
N LEU A 67 -16.10 -3.50 0.83
CA LEU A 67 -16.28 -2.25 0.09
C LEU A 67 -16.75 -2.46 -1.36
N GLY A 68 -16.89 -3.70 -1.82
CA GLY A 68 -17.27 -4.04 -3.19
C GLY A 68 -16.22 -3.61 -4.23
N VAL A 69 -14.93 -3.63 -3.88
CA VAL A 69 -13.85 -3.27 -4.80
C VAL A 69 -13.73 -4.32 -5.90
N LYS A 70 -14.04 -3.90 -7.13
CA LYS A 70 -14.03 -4.76 -8.32
C LYS A 70 -12.70 -4.74 -9.07
N SER A 71 -11.98 -3.63 -8.98
CA SER A 71 -10.69 -3.42 -9.65
C SER A 71 -9.80 -2.51 -8.81
N ILE A 72 -8.50 -2.71 -8.98
CA ILE A 72 -7.43 -1.84 -8.46
C ILE A 72 -6.49 -1.64 -9.64
N ASP A 73 -6.22 -0.39 -9.99
CA ASP A 73 -5.30 -0.04 -11.08
C ASP A 73 -3.86 0.00 -10.55
N TYR A 74 -3.70 0.54 -9.34
CA TYR A 74 -2.39 0.75 -8.73
C TYR A 74 -2.33 0.20 -7.30
N VAL A 75 -1.29 -0.57 -7.01
CA VAL A 75 -0.86 -0.87 -5.65
C VAL A 75 0.41 -0.08 -5.40
N VAL A 76 0.32 1.00 -4.63
CA VAL A 76 1.47 1.84 -4.29
C VAL A 76 2.19 1.20 -3.11
N ALA A 77 3.47 0.90 -3.26
CA ALA A 77 4.31 0.45 -2.16
C ALA A 77 5.30 1.56 -1.80
N ASN A 78 4.98 2.28 -0.73
CA ASN A 78 5.82 3.34 -0.18
C ASN A 78 7.13 2.79 0.41
N HIS A 79 7.10 1.55 0.89
CA HIS A 79 8.16 0.92 1.65
C HIS A 79 8.22 -0.59 1.37
N ALA A 80 9.41 -1.18 1.18
CA ALA A 80 9.54 -2.58 0.74
C ALA A 80 9.41 -3.61 1.86
N GLU A 81 9.50 -3.18 3.13
CA GLU A 81 9.43 -4.07 4.28
C GLU A 81 8.09 -4.83 4.34
N GLN A 82 8.13 -6.08 4.79
CA GLN A 82 7.02 -7.01 4.58
C GLN A 82 5.77 -6.68 5.40
N ASP A 83 5.89 -5.93 6.50
CA ASP A 83 4.74 -5.43 7.24
C ASP A 83 3.95 -4.34 6.48
N HIS A 84 4.57 -3.72 5.47
CA HIS A 84 3.93 -2.80 4.53
C HIS A 84 3.56 -3.47 3.20
N SER A 85 4.48 -4.22 2.61
CA SER A 85 4.39 -4.71 1.23
C SER A 85 4.13 -6.22 1.11
N GLY A 86 4.14 -6.96 2.23
CA GLY A 86 4.13 -8.41 2.23
C GLY A 86 2.86 -9.04 1.66
N ALA A 87 1.74 -8.34 1.65
CA ALA A 87 0.47 -8.81 1.09
C ALA A 87 0.25 -8.38 -0.39
N ILE A 88 1.22 -7.74 -1.05
CA ILE A 88 1.11 -7.36 -2.46
C ILE A 88 0.80 -8.57 -3.37
N PRO A 89 1.48 -9.73 -3.28
CA PRO A 89 1.20 -10.88 -4.15
C PRO A 89 -0.27 -11.30 -4.13
N GLN A 90 -0.89 -11.30 -2.96
CA GLN A 90 -2.29 -11.67 -2.71
C GLN A 90 -3.24 -10.63 -3.31
N VAL A 91 -2.89 -9.35 -3.23
CA VAL A 91 -3.64 -8.29 -3.93
C VAL A 91 -3.53 -8.46 -5.45
N LEU A 92 -2.34 -8.76 -5.98
CA LEU A 92 -2.12 -8.95 -7.42
C LEU A 92 -2.77 -10.23 -7.96
N GLU A 93 -2.93 -11.27 -7.15
CA GLU A 93 -3.67 -12.48 -7.50
C GLU A 93 -5.17 -12.17 -7.63
N LYS A 94 -5.74 -11.41 -6.68
CA LYS A 94 -7.15 -11.02 -6.70
C LYS A 94 -7.47 -9.96 -7.76
N TYR A 95 -6.53 -9.05 -8.03
CA TYR A 95 -6.66 -7.95 -8.99
C TYR A 95 -5.54 -8.03 -10.04
N PRO A 96 -5.67 -8.92 -11.04
CA PRO A 96 -4.58 -9.24 -11.98
C PRO A 96 -4.15 -8.07 -12.87
N GLU A 97 -5.03 -7.11 -13.12
CA GLU A 97 -4.71 -5.91 -13.90
C GLU A 97 -3.91 -4.86 -13.13
N ALA A 98 -3.81 -4.99 -11.80
CA ALA A 98 -3.12 -4.04 -10.96
C ALA A 98 -1.62 -3.99 -11.26
N LYS A 99 -1.08 -2.77 -11.26
CA LYS A 99 0.37 -2.48 -11.36
C LYS A 99 0.91 -1.98 -10.03
N VAL A 100 2.12 -2.40 -9.69
CA VAL A 100 2.80 -2.01 -8.45
C VAL A 100 3.59 -0.72 -8.72
N VAL A 101 3.24 0.36 -8.02
CA VAL A 101 3.88 1.68 -8.17
C VAL A 101 4.88 1.90 -7.05
N VAL A 102 6.15 2.11 -7.41
CA VAL A 102 7.28 2.11 -6.48
C VAL A 102 8.40 3.03 -6.92
N THR A 103 9.35 3.32 -6.04
CA THR A 103 10.63 3.92 -6.47
C THR A 103 11.45 2.93 -7.32
N PRO A 104 12.38 3.40 -8.17
CA PRO A 104 13.29 2.53 -8.91
C PRO A 104 14.09 1.57 -8.01
N LYS A 105 14.45 2.01 -6.80
CA LYS A 105 15.18 1.20 -5.82
C LYS A 105 14.29 0.09 -5.23
N CYS A 106 13.05 0.43 -4.89
CA CYS A 106 12.08 -0.49 -4.29
C CYS A 106 11.69 -1.62 -5.25
N LYS A 107 11.59 -1.34 -6.57
CA LYS A 107 11.31 -2.36 -7.59
C LYS A 107 12.22 -3.59 -7.47
N GLY A 108 13.54 -3.40 -7.44
CA GLY A 108 14.48 -4.52 -7.32
C GLY A 108 14.30 -5.30 -6.02
N MET A 109 14.05 -4.60 -4.92
CA MET A 109 13.87 -5.21 -3.60
C MET A 109 12.59 -6.05 -3.55
N LEU A 110 11.48 -5.58 -4.11
CA LEU A 110 10.22 -6.33 -4.13
C LEU A 110 10.24 -7.51 -5.10
N ILE A 111 11.02 -7.45 -6.19
CA ILE A 111 11.28 -8.61 -7.04
C ILE A 111 11.97 -9.70 -6.21
N ASP A 112 13.02 -9.34 -5.46
CA ASP A 112 13.79 -10.31 -4.67
C ASP A 112 13.02 -10.83 -3.45
N LEU A 113 12.30 -9.95 -2.75
CA LEU A 113 11.57 -10.28 -1.51
C LEU A 113 10.27 -11.03 -1.76
N LEU A 114 9.53 -10.66 -2.81
CA LEU A 114 8.15 -11.12 -3.04
C LEU A 114 7.97 -11.89 -4.36
N MET A 115 9.02 -12.03 -5.16
CA MET A 115 9.00 -12.74 -6.46
C MET A 115 7.96 -12.19 -7.44
N ILE A 116 7.67 -10.88 -7.35
CA ILE A 116 6.73 -10.22 -8.25
C ILE A 116 7.42 -10.04 -9.63
N PRO A 117 6.77 -10.43 -10.75
CA PRO A 117 7.34 -10.26 -12.08
C PRO A 117 7.64 -8.79 -12.43
N GLU A 118 8.74 -8.55 -13.13
CA GLU A 118 9.26 -7.21 -13.41
C GLU A 118 8.24 -6.33 -14.15
N GLU A 119 7.46 -6.90 -15.06
CA GLU A 119 6.44 -6.25 -15.88
C GLU A 119 5.21 -5.76 -15.09
N ARG A 120 5.10 -6.17 -13.82
CA ARG A 120 4.03 -5.68 -12.91
C ARG A 120 4.35 -4.31 -12.34
N PHE A 121 5.58 -3.82 -12.45
CA PHE A 121 6.00 -2.58 -11.80
C PHE A 121 5.92 -1.36 -12.71
N ILE A 122 5.55 -0.23 -12.10
CA ILE A 122 5.72 1.12 -12.62
C ILE A 122 6.64 1.84 -11.64
N THR A 123 7.76 2.36 -12.12
CA THR A 123 8.69 3.14 -11.28
C THR A 123 8.39 4.62 -11.37
N VAL A 124 8.40 5.32 -10.24
CA VAL A 124 8.18 6.77 -10.15
C VAL A 124 9.39 7.49 -9.57
N ASN A 125 9.77 8.60 -10.19
CA ASN A 125 10.83 9.49 -9.72
C ASN A 125 10.33 10.42 -8.61
N ASP A 126 11.25 11.11 -7.93
CA ASP A 126 10.87 12.10 -6.93
C ASP A 126 10.03 13.21 -7.56
N LYS A 127 8.94 13.58 -6.90
CA LYS A 127 7.92 14.55 -7.34
C LYS A 127 7.13 14.15 -8.58
N GLU A 128 7.30 12.93 -9.08
CA GLU A 128 6.47 12.40 -10.16
C GLU A 128 5.03 12.21 -9.68
N THR A 129 4.08 12.27 -10.62
CA THR A 129 2.66 12.21 -10.30
C THR A 129 1.91 11.21 -11.16
N ILE A 130 0.91 10.55 -10.56
CA ILE A 130 -0.06 9.71 -11.29
C ILE A 130 -1.47 10.27 -11.02
N SER A 131 -2.22 10.51 -12.10
CA SER A 131 -3.62 10.88 -12.02
C SER A 131 -4.50 9.62 -11.88
N LEU A 132 -5.50 9.73 -11.00
CA LEU A 132 -6.62 8.80 -10.83
C LEU A 132 -7.91 9.31 -11.49
N GLY A 133 -7.81 10.36 -12.31
CA GLY A 133 -8.93 11.14 -12.83
C GLY A 133 -9.03 12.48 -12.09
N ASP A 134 -9.99 12.57 -11.16
CA ASP A 134 -10.26 13.76 -10.31
C ASP A 134 -9.30 13.92 -9.11
N ARG A 135 -8.33 13.00 -8.98
CA ARG A 135 -7.34 12.94 -7.90
C ARG A 135 -5.94 12.72 -8.46
N THR A 136 -4.94 13.24 -7.76
CA THR A 136 -3.53 13.17 -8.15
C THR A 136 -2.69 12.67 -6.98
N LEU A 137 -1.99 11.56 -7.21
CA LEU A 137 -0.93 11.06 -6.35
C LEU A 137 0.39 11.74 -6.74
N GLU A 138 1.09 12.34 -5.79
CA GLU A 138 2.46 12.84 -5.92
C GLU A 138 3.39 12.00 -5.04
N PHE A 139 4.46 11.48 -5.63
CA PHE A 139 5.41 10.61 -4.93
C PHE A 139 6.61 11.43 -4.46
N ILE A 140 6.96 11.32 -3.19
CA ILE A 140 8.04 12.09 -2.55
C ILE A 140 9.06 11.11 -2.02
N HIS A 141 10.25 11.08 -2.61
CA HIS A 141 11.30 10.16 -2.16
C HIS A 141 11.83 10.60 -0.80
N ALA A 142 11.94 9.66 0.12
CA ALA A 142 12.40 9.87 1.50
C ALA A 142 13.39 8.76 1.92
N PRO A 143 14.51 8.61 1.19
CA PRO A 143 15.46 7.53 1.46
C PRO A 143 16.02 7.63 2.88
N TRP A 144 16.22 6.46 3.50
CA TRP A 144 16.67 6.31 4.88
C TRP A 144 15.67 6.80 5.94
N VAL A 145 14.38 6.87 5.58
CA VAL A 145 13.28 7.08 6.52
C VAL A 145 12.33 5.86 6.52
N HIS A 146 12.77 4.65 6.91
CA HIS A 146 14.09 4.26 7.41
C HIS A 146 14.87 3.33 6.46
N TRP A 147 14.32 3.00 5.28
CA TRP A 147 14.98 2.15 4.29
C TRP A 147 15.42 2.95 3.06
N PRO A 148 16.40 2.46 2.27
CA PRO A 148 16.98 3.22 1.17
C PRO A 148 15.99 3.58 0.05
N GLU A 149 14.88 2.85 -0.06
CA GLU A 149 13.89 2.97 -1.12
C GLU A 149 12.62 3.73 -0.73
N THR A 150 12.49 4.11 0.54
CA THR A 150 11.26 4.67 1.09
C THR A 150 10.82 5.91 0.32
N MET A 151 9.52 5.99 0.04
CA MET A 151 8.84 7.18 -0.47
C MET A 151 7.55 7.43 0.32
N LEU A 152 7.01 8.63 0.17
CA LEU A 152 5.72 9.05 0.69
C LEU A 152 4.79 9.32 -0.50
N THR A 153 3.48 9.17 -0.30
CA THR A 153 2.48 9.45 -1.32
C THR A 153 1.55 10.57 -0.86
N TYR A 154 1.63 11.72 -1.50
CA TYR A 154 0.77 12.87 -1.21
C TYR A 154 -0.42 12.90 -2.17
N LEU A 155 -1.64 12.85 -1.64
CA LEU A 155 -2.88 13.03 -2.39
C LEU A 155 -3.25 14.52 -2.42
N ARG A 156 -3.05 15.17 -3.57
CA ARG A 156 -3.02 16.64 -3.69
C ARG A 156 -4.34 17.31 -3.34
N GLU A 157 -5.44 16.86 -3.94
CA GLU A 157 -6.75 17.49 -3.87
C GLU A 157 -7.33 17.38 -2.46
N ASP A 158 -7.11 16.24 -1.80
CA ASP A 158 -7.56 15.97 -0.45
C ASP A 158 -6.58 16.42 0.65
N LYS A 159 -5.35 16.82 0.27
CA LYS A 159 -4.26 17.24 1.17
C LYS A 159 -3.95 16.19 2.25
N ILE A 160 -3.74 14.95 1.81
CA ILE A 160 -3.38 13.81 2.67
C ILE A 160 -1.96 13.38 2.31
N LEU A 161 -1.11 13.24 3.32
CA LEU A 161 0.20 12.60 3.24
C LEU A 161 0.15 11.27 3.99
#